data_AF-A0A7R9UFU5-F1
#
_entry.id   AF-A0A7R9UFU5-F1
#
_cell.length_a   1.000
_cell.length_b   1.000
_cell.length_c   1.000
_cell.angle_alpha   90.00
_cell.angle_beta   90.00
_cell.angle_gamma   90.00
#
_symmetry.space_group_name_H-M   'P 1'
#
loop_
_entity.id
_entity.type
_entity.pdbx_description
1 polymer ?
#
loop_
_entity_poly.entity_id
_entity_poly.type
_entity_poly.pdbx_seq_one_letter_code
_entity_poly.pdbx_strand_id
1 'polypeptide(L)'
;RARRKFTGDRDIWLAEISWYLIRRDAEQATEALQRSLRVLNRRDHVTAVRHLGLQLYKTRKNLARAREVFEGLMESAPKRSDLWFVWIDQELALPDVEAARRLFERMATLKWKTRLPQQPFPQW
;
A
#
# COMPACT_ATOMS: atom_id res chain seq x y z
N ARG A 1 -9.09 12.80 29.48
CA ARG A 1 -8.57 13.88 28.60
C ARG A 1 -7.13 13.54 28.18
N ALA A 2 -6.90 12.86 27.05
CA ALA A 2 -5.52 12.55 26.58
C ALA A 2 -5.38 12.25 25.06
N ARG A 3 -6.39 12.50 24.21
CA ARG A 3 -6.33 12.16 22.77
C ARG A 3 -5.68 13.21 21.85
N ARG A 4 -5.34 14.40 22.36
CA ARG A 4 -4.92 15.55 21.52
C ARG A 4 -3.42 15.70 21.29
N LYS A 5 -2.55 15.00 22.02
CA LYS A 5 -1.09 15.23 21.96
C LYS A 5 -0.32 14.36 20.97
N PHE A 6 -0.94 13.32 20.40
CA PHE A 6 -0.25 12.34 19.55
C PHE A 6 -0.95 12.07 18.20
N THR A 7 -1.84 12.97 17.76
CA THR A 7 -2.58 12.81 16.50
C THR A 7 -1.70 12.80 15.25
N GLY A 8 -0.42 13.20 15.34
CA GLY A 8 0.53 13.14 14.23
C GLY A 8 1.39 11.87 14.20
N ASP A 9 1.29 11.01 15.21
CA ASP A 9 2.10 9.79 15.26
C ASP A 9 1.47 8.68 14.41
N ARG A 10 2.20 8.25 13.38
CA ARG A 10 1.79 7.19 12.46
C ARG A 10 1.43 5.92 13.21
N ASP A 11 2.18 5.56 14.25
CA ASP A 11 2.05 4.24 14.88
C ASP A 11 0.72 4.12 15.66
N ILE A 12 0.19 5.24 16.15
CA ILE A 12 -1.14 5.29 16.78
C ILE A 12 -2.24 5.05 15.75
N TRP A 13 -2.13 5.66 14.56
CA TRP A 13 -3.09 5.42 13.49
C TRP A 13 -3.02 3.99 12.98
N LEU A 14 -1.83 3.42 12.84
CA LEU A 14 -1.66 2.01 12.47
C LEU A 14 -2.27 1.08 13.52
N ALA A 15 -2.10 1.40 14.81
CA ALA A 15 -2.72 0.64 15.90
C ALA A 15 -4.25 0.76 15.88
N GLU A 16 -4.81 1.96 15.68
CA GLU A 16 -6.26 2.19 15.58
C GLU A 16 -6.86 1.45 14.39
N ILE A 17 -6.25 1.55 13.21
CA ILE A 17 -6.66 0.82 12.00
C ILE A 17 -6.59 -0.69 12.24
N SER A 18 -5.50 -1.20 12.82
CA SER A 18 -5.35 -2.63 13.12
C SER A 18 -6.43 -3.12 14.10
N TRP A 19 -6.76 -2.30 15.10
CA TRP A 19 -7.77 -2.63 16.09
C TRP A 19 -9.18 -2.75 15.50
N TYR A 20 -9.56 -1.82 14.61
CA TYR A 20 -10.84 -1.91 13.88
C TYR A 20 -10.89 -3.15 12.98
N LEU A 21 -9.78 -3.48 12.32
CA LEU A 21 -9.69 -4.67 11.46
C LEU A 21 -9.79 -5.98 12.26
N ILE A 22 -9.20 -6.05 13.45
CA ILE A 22 -9.36 -7.19 14.37
C ILE A 22 -10.83 -7.36 14.77
N ARG A 23 -11.54 -6.25 15.01
CA ARG A 23 -12.98 -6.24 15.33
C ARG A 23 -13.89 -6.52 14.12
N ARG A 24 -13.30 -6.78 12.94
CA ARG A 24 -14.00 -7.07 11.68
C ARG A 24 -14.81 -5.87 11.16
N ASP A 25 -14.47 -4.66 11.57
CA ASP A 25 -15.13 -3.42 11.16
C ASP A 25 -14.29 -2.68 10.11
N ALA A 26 -14.47 -3.07 8.85
CA ALA A 26 -13.69 -2.55 7.73
C ALA A 26 -14.08 -1.11 7.34
N GLU A 27 -15.31 -0.70 7.64
CA GLU A 27 -15.78 0.67 7.40
C GLU A 27 -15.10 1.63 8.38
N GLN A 28 -15.09 1.29 9.67
CA GLN A 28 -14.41 2.09 10.67
C GLN A 28 -12.89 2.13 10.46
N ALA A 29 -12.28 1.05 9.98
CA ALA A 29 -10.87 1.05 9.59
C ALA A 29 -10.58 2.01 8.43
N THR A 30 -11.50 2.08 7.45
CA THR A 30 -11.42 3.03 6.32
C THR A 30 -11.57 4.47 6.79
N GLU A 31 -12.53 4.73 7.68
CA GLU A 31 -12.74 6.07 8.24
C GLU A 31 -11.53 6.51 9.07
N ALA A 32 -10.97 5.63 9.89
CA ALA A 32 -9.73 5.88 10.62
C ALA A 32 -8.55 6.18 9.68
N LEU A 33 -8.44 5.47 8.54
CA LEU A 33 -7.45 5.80 7.51
C LEU A 33 -7.70 7.22 6.95
N GLN A 34 -8.92 7.56 6.55
CA GLN A 34 -9.22 8.89 6.02
C GLN A 34 -8.90 10.01 7.03
N ARG A 35 -9.15 9.77 8.32
CA ARG A 35 -8.75 10.70 9.39
C ARG A 35 -7.23 10.80 9.49
N SER A 36 -6.51 9.68 9.42
CA SER A 36 -5.04 9.70 9.45
C SER A 36 -4.43 10.47 8.28
N LEU A 37 -5.00 10.37 7.08
CA LEU A 37 -4.53 11.06 5.86
C LEU A 37 -4.68 12.59 5.94
N ARG A 38 -5.48 13.12 6.88
CA ARG A 38 -5.60 14.57 7.10
C ARG A 38 -4.48 15.13 7.97
N VAL A 39 -3.82 14.28 8.77
CA VAL A 39 -2.86 14.69 9.80
C VAL A 39 -1.44 14.22 9.49
N LEU A 40 -1.30 13.09 8.79
CA LEU A 40 -0.02 12.51 8.44
C LEU A 40 0.62 13.23 7.25
N ASN A 41 1.93 13.00 7.06
CA ASN A 41 2.64 13.46 5.88
C ASN A 41 2.54 12.43 4.74
N ARG A 42 2.95 12.82 3.53
CA ARG A 42 2.86 11.97 2.33
C ARG A 42 3.60 10.62 2.44
N ARG A 43 4.70 10.53 3.20
CA ARG A 43 5.43 9.26 3.39
C ARG A 43 4.64 8.31 4.29
N ASP A 44 4.04 8.86 5.34
CA ASP A 44 3.23 8.08 6.28
C ASP A 44 1.88 7.70 5.68
N HIS A 45 1.34 8.48 4.73
CA HIS A 45 0.14 8.10 3.95
C HIS A 45 0.34 6.76 3.24
N VAL A 46 1.45 6.62 2.50
CA VAL A 46 1.77 5.39 1.79
C VAL A 46 1.87 4.21 2.75
N THR A 47 2.45 4.43 3.93
CA THR A 47 2.60 3.37 4.95
C THR A 47 1.25 2.96 5.52
N ALA A 48 0.37 3.91 5.85
CA ALA A 48 -0.96 3.64 6.39
C ALA A 48 -1.87 2.94 5.37
N VAL A 49 -1.89 3.41 4.12
CA VAL A 49 -2.67 2.82 3.02
C VAL A 49 -2.20 1.39 2.73
N ARG A 50 -0.88 1.17 2.61
CA ARG A 50 -0.29 -0.17 2.44
C ARG A 50 -0.70 -1.11 3.59
N HIS A 51 -0.63 -0.63 4.82
CA HIS A 51 -0.98 -1.43 6.00
C HIS A 51 -2.45 -1.87 5.97
N LEU A 52 -3.38 -0.96 5.66
CA LEU A 52 -4.79 -1.30 5.50
C LEU A 52 -4.99 -2.36 4.42
N GLY A 53 -4.40 -2.16 3.23
CA GLY A 53 -4.51 -3.11 2.11
C GLY A 53 -4.05 -4.51 2.48
N LEU A 54 -2.88 -4.64 3.10
CA LEU A 54 -2.33 -5.94 3.53
C LEU A 54 -3.22 -6.65 4.55
N GLN A 55 -3.78 -5.93 5.52
CA GLN A 55 -4.69 -6.52 6.49
C GLN A 55 -6.00 -6.98 5.85
N LEU A 56 -6.52 -6.25 4.86
CA LEU A 56 -7.71 -6.67 4.10
C LEU A 56 -7.43 -7.97 3.33
N TYR A 57 -6.29 -8.09 2.66
CA TYR A 57 -5.87 -9.36 2.03
C TYR A 57 -5.73 -10.50 3.04
N LYS A 58 -5.10 -10.24 4.20
CA LYS A 58 -4.91 -11.24 5.25
C LYS A 58 -6.23 -11.81 5.77
N THR A 59 -7.26 -10.98 5.92
CA THR A 59 -8.57 -11.45 6.38
C THR A 59 -9.38 -12.15 5.29
N ARG A 60 -9.04 -11.97 4.00
CA ARG A 60 -9.73 -12.52 2.81
C ARG A 60 -11.23 -12.22 2.70
N LYS A 61 -11.77 -11.33 3.53
CA LYS A 61 -13.21 -11.04 3.57
C LYS A 61 -13.67 -10.07 2.50
N ASN A 62 -12.79 -9.14 2.12
CA ASN A 62 -13.11 -8.11 1.15
C ASN A 62 -11.90 -7.85 0.25
N LEU A 63 -11.66 -8.78 -0.67
CA LEU A 63 -10.59 -8.68 -1.65
C LEU A 63 -10.84 -7.53 -2.63
N ALA A 64 -12.09 -7.23 -2.96
CA ALA A 64 -12.45 -6.10 -3.81
C ALA A 64 -11.97 -4.78 -3.19
N ARG A 65 -12.24 -4.57 -1.90
CA ARG A 65 -11.76 -3.40 -1.17
C ARG A 65 -10.24 -3.36 -1.05
N ALA A 66 -9.60 -4.52 -0.83
CA ALA A 66 -8.14 -4.60 -0.77
C ALA A 66 -7.51 -4.14 -2.10
N ARG A 67 -8.05 -4.61 -3.24
CA ARG A 67 -7.63 -4.21 -4.58
C ARG A 67 -7.82 -2.72 -4.83
N GLU A 68 -8.97 -2.14 -4.45
CA GLU A 68 -9.24 -0.70 -4.57
C GLU A 68 -8.22 0.15 -3.79
N VAL A 69 -7.87 -0.28 -2.57
CA VAL A 69 -6.85 0.39 -1.75
C VAL A 69 -5.47 0.37 -2.43
N PHE A 70 -5.07 -0.76 -3.03
CA PHE A 70 -3.81 -0.86 -3.75
C PHE A 70 -3.82 -0.14 -5.10
N GLU A 71 -4.96 -0.09 -5.80
CA GLU A 71 -5.11 0.72 -7.01
C GLU A 71 -4.88 2.21 -6.71
N GLY A 72 -5.54 2.77 -5.70
CA GLY A 72 -5.31 4.15 -5.28
C GLY A 72 -3.85 4.39 -4.83
N LEU A 73 -3.22 3.36 -4.24
CA LEU A 73 -1.80 3.43 -3.91
C LEU A 73 -0.91 3.51 -5.17
N MET A 74 -1.21 2.71 -6.21
CA MET A 74 -0.49 2.73 -7.48
C MET A 74 -0.72 4.02 -8.27
N GLU A 75 -1.90 4.62 -8.19
CA GLU A 75 -2.17 5.94 -8.76
C GLU A 75 -1.31 7.03 -8.08
N SER A 76 -1.16 6.95 -6.76
CA SER A 76 -0.41 7.95 -5.99
C SER A 76 1.11 7.82 -6.13
N ALA A 77 1.61 6.59 -6.33
CA ALA A 77 3.04 6.27 -6.31
C ALA A 77 3.43 5.19 -7.37
N PRO A 78 3.15 5.42 -8.67
CA PRO A 78 3.26 4.38 -9.70
C PRO A 78 4.69 3.87 -9.91
N LYS A 79 5.72 4.65 -9.55
CA LYS A 79 7.14 4.29 -9.75
C LYS A 79 7.79 3.60 -8.55
N ARG A 80 7.03 3.28 -7.49
CA ARG A 80 7.54 2.52 -6.34
C ARG A 80 7.38 1.02 -6.59
N SER A 81 8.40 0.41 -7.18
CA SER A 81 8.41 -1.03 -7.48
C SER A 81 8.21 -1.90 -6.23
N ASP A 82 8.70 -1.45 -5.06
CA ASP A 82 8.49 -2.11 -3.78
C ASP A 82 7.00 -2.32 -3.45
N LEU A 83 6.14 -1.36 -3.81
CA LEU A 83 4.70 -1.46 -3.55
C LEU A 83 4.00 -2.38 -4.57
N TRP A 84 4.45 -2.40 -5.81
CA TRP A 84 3.95 -3.31 -6.84
C TRP A 84 4.21 -4.76 -6.45
N PHE A 85 5.45 -5.10 -6.06
CA PHE A 85 5.78 -6.47 -5.66
C PHE A 85 4.97 -6.93 -4.46
N VAL A 86 4.80 -6.07 -3.46
CA VAL A 86 3.95 -6.39 -2.29
C VAL A 86 2.52 -6.74 -2.71
N TRP A 87 1.95 -6.02 -3.67
CA TRP A 87 0.60 -6.28 -4.15
C TRP A 87 0.51 -7.57 -4.96
N ILE A 88 1.45 -7.77 -5.89
CA ILE A 88 1.55 -8.98 -6.71
C ILE A 88 1.67 -10.22 -5.82
N ASP A 89 2.49 -10.16 -4.76
CA ASP A 89 2.62 -11.27 -3.79
C ASP A 89 1.29 -11.60 -3.11
N GLN A 90 0.45 -10.60 -2.81
CA GLN A 90 -0.88 -10.86 -2.25
C GLN A 90 -1.82 -11.53 -3.25
N GLU A 91 -1.78 -11.14 -4.52
CA GLU A 91 -2.61 -11.75 -5.57
C GLU A 91 -2.11 -13.15 -5.93
N LEU A 92 -0.80 -13.41 -5.92
CA LEU A 92 -0.23 -14.76 -6.11
C LEU A 92 -0.62 -15.73 -4.99
N ALA A 93 -0.89 -15.23 -3.78
CA ALA A 93 -1.39 -16.04 -2.68
C ALA A 93 -2.88 -16.42 -2.82
N LEU A 94 -3.58 -15.90 -3.82
CA LEU A 94 -4.95 -16.24 -4.17
C LEU A 94 -4.98 -17.27 -5.32
N PRO A 95 -6.11 -17.99 -5.50
CA PRO A 95 -6.23 -18.96 -6.60
C PRO A 95 -6.20 -18.34 -8.01
N ASP A 96 -6.45 -17.03 -8.14
CA ASP A 96 -6.50 -16.32 -9.42
C ASP A 96 -5.11 -15.80 -9.82
N VAL A 97 -4.31 -16.68 -10.41
CA VAL A 97 -2.96 -16.35 -10.92
C VAL A 97 -3.02 -15.30 -12.04
N GLU A 98 -4.14 -15.22 -12.75
CA GLU A 98 -4.30 -14.33 -13.88
C GLU A 98 -4.42 -12.87 -13.43
N ALA A 99 -4.95 -12.62 -12.23
CA ALA A 99 -4.88 -11.31 -11.60
C ALA A 99 -3.44 -10.84 -11.37
N ALA A 100 -2.58 -11.71 -10.81
CA ALA A 100 -1.18 -11.39 -10.59
C ALA A 100 -0.43 -11.16 -11.92
N ARG A 101 -0.72 -11.95 -12.95
CA ARG A 101 -0.12 -11.77 -14.29
C ARG A 101 -0.46 -10.41 -14.89
N ARG A 102 -1.74 -10.01 -14.87
CA ARG A 102 -2.16 -8.68 -15.37
C ARG A 102 -1.46 -7.54 -14.64
N LEU A 103 -1.25 -7.67 -13.33
CA LEU A 103 -0.51 -6.68 -12.55
C LEU A 103 0.97 -6.62 -12.93
N PHE A 104 1.60 -7.76 -13.16
CA PHE A 104 2.99 -7.83 -13.62
C PHE A 104 3.16 -7.20 -15.01
N GLU A 105 2.27 -7.50 -15.94
CA GLU A 105 2.25 -6.89 -17.27
C GLU A 105 2.09 -5.37 -17.18
N ARG A 106 1.14 -4.88 -16.37
CA ARG A 106 0.97 -3.44 -16.12
C ARG A 106 2.24 -2.82 -15.56
N MET A 107 2.85 -3.45 -14.56
CA MET A 107 4.12 -3.02 -13.97
C MET A 107 5.23 -2.94 -15.05
N ALA A 108 5.34 -3.93 -15.93
CA ALA A 108 6.34 -3.97 -16.99
C ALA A 108 6.20 -2.83 -18.02
N THR A 109 4.97 -2.36 -18.28
CA THR A 109 4.75 -1.21 -19.19
C THR A 109 5.17 0.14 -18.63
N LEU A 110 5.44 0.24 -17.33
CA LEU A 110 5.86 1.49 -16.71
C LEU A 110 7.29 1.87 -17.15
N LYS A 111 7.50 3.15 -17.46
CA LYS A 111 8.85 3.68 -17.71
C LYS A 111 9.64 3.75 -16.40
N TRP A 112 10.37 2.68 -16.11
CA TRP A 112 11.29 2.60 -14.98
C TRP A 112 12.51 3.50 -15.20
N LYS A 113 13.03 4.09 -14.12
CA LYS A 113 14.36 4.70 -14.17
C LYS A 113 15.36 3.54 -14.28
N THR A 114 15.85 3.28 -15.48
CA THR A 114 17.02 2.42 -15.66
C THR A 114 18.19 3.07 -14.94
N ARG A 115 18.74 2.43 -13.91
CA ARG A 115 20.07 2.77 -13.41
C ARG A 115 21.07 2.25 -14.44
N LEU A 116 21.19 2.94 -15.56
CA LEU A 116 22.43 2.89 -16.33
C LEU A 116 23.26 4.05 -15.80
N PRO A 117 24.22 3.83 -14.90
CA PRO A 117 25.34 4.75 -14.87
C PRO A 117 25.95 4.67 -16.27
N GLN A 118 25.79 5.73 -17.06
CA GLN A 118 26.64 5.98 -18.21
C GLN A 118 28.03 6.29 -17.65
N GLN A 119 28.68 5.31 -17.03
CA GLN A 119 30.09 5.40 -16.74
C GLN A 119 30.76 5.19 -18.10
N PRO A 120 31.48 6.18 -18.65
CA PRO A 120 32.39 5.88 -19.74
C PRO A 120 33.36 4.84 -19.20
N PHE A 121 33.32 3.63 -19.77
CA PHE A 121 34.37 2.65 -19.52
C PHE A 121 35.71 3.32 -19.86
N PRO A 122 36.67 3.39 -18.93
CA PRO A 122 38.00 3.88 -19.27
C PRO A 122 38.55 2.98 -20.37
N GLN A 123 38.85 3.55 -21.53
CA GLN A 123 39.61 2.85 -22.56
C GLN A 123 41.09 3.11 -22.28
N TRP A 124 41.62 2.34 -21.35
CA TRP A 124 43.05 2.09 -21.21
C TRP A 124 43.26 0.72 -20.58
#